data_AF-A0A654A4A4-F1
#
_entry.id   AF-A0A654A4A4-F1
#
_cell.length_a   1.000
_cell.length_b   1.000
_cell.length_c   1.000
_cell.angle_alpha   90.00
_cell.angle_beta   90.00
_cell.angle_gamma   90.00
#
_symmetry.space_group_name_H-M   'P 1'
#
loop_
_entity.id
_entity.type
_entity.pdbx_description
1 polymer ?
#
loop_
_entity_poly.entity_id
_entity_poly.type
_entity_poly.pdbx_seq_one_letter_code
_entity_poly.pdbx_strand_id
1 'polypeptide(L)' 'MSYKAIALVHSNIAKRGYAVSTGGFSKNAKRYAKELIVELIDGSRLAEIYMEFIEGHLITQYVVSLPNN' A
#
# COMPACT_ATOMS: atom_id res chain seq x y z
N MET A 1 12.35 1.03 -6.12
CA MET A 1 12.65 0.98 -4.67
C MET A 1 13.07 -0.42 -4.23
N SER A 2 13.96 -0.53 -3.23
CA SER A 2 14.36 -1.82 -2.59
C SER A 2 13.44 -2.18 -1.43
N TYR A 3 13.63 -3.34 -0.79
CA TYR A 3 12.74 -3.84 0.26
C TYR A 3 12.92 -3.15 1.63
N LYS A 4 13.95 -2.33 1.82
CA LYS A 4 14.30 -1.75 3.14
C LYS A 4 13.15 -0.98 3.79
N ALA A 5 12.46 -0.14 3.02
CA ALA A 5 11.32 0.63 3.52
C ALA A 5 10.16 -0.29 3.97
N ILE A 6 9.94 -1.39 3.24
CA ILE A 6 8.90 -2.38 3.56
C ILE A 6 9.23 -3.09 4.88
N ALA A 7 10.50 -3.48 5.07
CA ALA A 7 10.96 -4.12 6.30
C ALA A 7 10.80 -3.20 7.53
N LEU A 8 11.15 -1.93 7.40
CA LEU A 8 10.98 -0.95 8.47
C LEU A 8 9.50 -0.77 8.86
N VAL A 9 8.60 -0.65 7.89
CA VAL A 9 7.16 -0.57 8.16
C VAL A 9 6.69 -1.85 8.86
N HIS A 10 7.03 -3.02 8.33
CA HIS A 10 6.63 -4.31 8.90
C HIS A 10 7.07 -4.47 10.37
N SER A 11 8.29 -4.04 10.72
CA SER A 11 8.80 -4.14 12.10
C SER A 11 8.12 -3.21 13.11
N ASN A 12 7.32 -2.24 12.67
CA ASN A 12 6.75 -1.19 13.54
C ASN A 12 5.21 -1.15 13.54
N ILE A 13 4.54 -2.12 12.91
CA ILE A 13 3.07 -2.17 12.84
C ILE A 13 2.52 -3.40 13.56
N ALA A 14 1.30 -3.26 14.11
CA ALA A 14 0.58 -4.37 14.74
C ALA A 14 -0.59 -4.91 13.90
N LYS A 15 -0.99 -4.20 12.82
CA LYS A 15 -2.21 -4.53 12.04
C LYS A 15 -1.99 -4.52 10.53
N ARG A 16 -1.97 -3.33 9.91
CA ARG A 16 -1.82 -3.15 8.46
C ARG A 16 -0.95 -1.92 8.22
N GLY A 17 0.02 -2.05 7.33
CA GLY A 17 0.91 -0.95 6.96
C GLY A 17 0.88 -0.70 5.46
N TYR A 18 1.37 0.47 5.08
CA TYR A 18 1.44 0.88 3.68
C TYR A 18 2.85 1.37 3.39
N ALA A 19 3.45 0.90 2.31
CA ALA A 19 4.64 1.49 1.74
C ALA A 19 4.25 2.22 0.43
N VAL A 20 4.34 3.54 0.45
CA VAL A 20 3.94 4.40 -0.67
C VAL A 20 5.18 4.94 -1.37
N SER A 21 5.20 4.90 -2.70
CA SER A 21 6.26 5.49 -3.52
C SER A 21 5.69 6.21 -4.73
N THR A 22 6.33 7.31 -5.12
CA THR A 22 6.04 8.00 -6.39
C THR A 22 6.64 7.27 -7.60
N GLY A 23 7.48 6.25 -7.38
CA GLY A 23 8.02 5.36 -8.41
C GLY A 23 7.57 3.90 -8.21
N GLY A 24 8.26 2.98 -8.88
CA GLY A 24 7.96 1.54 -8.79
C GLY A 24 8.75 0.79 -7.71
N PHE A 25 8.20 -0.33 -7.23
CA PHE A 25 8.91 -1.33 -6.42
C PHE A 25 9.60 -2.38 -7.31
N SER A 26 10.81 -2.80 -6.91
CA SER A 26 11.51 -3.88 -7.62
C SER A 26 10.78 -5.22 -7.48
N LYS A 27 11.04 -6.17 -8.39
CA LYS A 27 10.47 -7.53 -8.30
C LYS A 27 10.73 -8.20 -6.94
N ASN A 28 11.93 -8.02 -6.40
CA ASN A 28 12.31 -8.57 -5.09
C ASN A 28 11.55 -7.89 -3.94
N ALA A 29 11.35 -6.58 -4.01
CA ALA A 29 10.57 -5.85 -3.01
C ALA A 29 9.08 -6.26 -3.04
N LYS A 30 8.50 -6.40 -4.24
CA LYS A 30 7.14 -6.93 -4.41
C LYS A 30 7.01 -8.35 -3.86
N ARG A 31 8.00 -9.22 -4.11
CA ARG A 31 8.03 -10.59 -3.57
C ARG A 31 8.11 -10.59 -2.04
N TYR A 32 8.98 -9.76 -1.47
CA TYR A 32 9.13 -9.63 -0.01
C TYR A 32 7.83 -9.19 0.67
N ALA A 33 7.05 -8.27 0.06
CA ALA A 33 5.80 -7.78 0.64
C ALA A 33 4.65 -8.80 0.62
N LYS A 34 4.66 -9.80 -0.26
CA LYS A 34 3.53 -10.75 -0.42
C LYS A 34 3.20 -11.55 0.84
N GLU A 35 4.20 -11.75 1.69
CA GLU A 35 4.08 -12.54 2.92
C GLU A 35 3.85 -11.65 4.15
N LEU A 36 3.70 -10.33 3.96
CA LEU A 36 3.61 -9.35 5.03
C LEU A 36 2.23 -8.69 5.04
N ILE A 37 1.85 -8.16 6.20
CA ILE A 37 0.69 -7.28 6.39
C ILE A 37 0.96 -5.83 5.91
N VAL A 38 1.75 -5.69 4.83
CA VAL A 38 2.16 -4.40 4.25
C VAL A 38 1.71 -4.33 2.79
N GLU A 39 0.85 -3.36 2.49
CA GLU A 39 0.40 -3.08 1.14
C GLU A 39 1.36 -2.11 0.44
N LEU A 40 1.62 -2.36 -0.84
CA LEU A 40 2.48 -1.52 -1.66
C LEU A 40 1.63 -0.63 -2.57
N ILE A 41 1.81 0.68 -2.47
CA ILE A 41 1.20 1.66 -3.37
C ILE A 41 2.31 2.27 -4.21
N ASP A 42 2.40 1.88 -5.48
CA ASP A 42 3.36 2.47 -6.42
C ASP A 42 2.80 3.73 -7.09
N GLY A 43 3.65 4.44 -7.84
CA GLY A 43 3.30 5.73 -8.41
C GLY A 43 2.06 5.71 -9.32
N SER A 44 1.87 4.64 -10.09
CA SER A 44 0.67 4.43 -10.90
C SER A 44 -0.57 4.34 -10.02
N ARG A 45 -0.57 3.46 -9.02
CA ARG A 45 -1.73 3.31 -8.13
C ARG A 45 -1.99 4.56 -7.30
N LEU A 46 -0.94 5.28 -6.91
CA LEU A 46 -1.06 6.55 -6.21
C LEU A 46 -1.75 7.62 -7.08
N ALA A 47 -1.39 7.70 -8.37
CA ALA A 47 -2.05 8.60 -9.31
C ALA A 47 -3.52 8.24 -9.53
N GLU A 48 -3.85 6.95 -9.65
CA GLU A 48 -5.23 6.48 -9.75
C GLU A 48 -6.06 6.90 -8.52
N ILE A 49 -5.56 6.63 -7.31
CA ILE A 49 -6.24 7.01 -6.06
C ILE A 49 -6.47 8.53 -6.00
N TYR A 50 -5.50 9.32 -6.48
CA TYR A 50 -5.62 10.77 -6.52
C TYR A 50 -6.69 11.25 -7.51
N MET A 51 -6.77 10.63 -8.69
CA MET A 51 -7.80 10.94 -9.69
C MET A 51 -9.19 10.54 -9.18
N GLU A 52 -9.33 9.34 -8.58
CA GLU A 52 -10.57 8.89 -7.93
C GLU A 52 -11.07 9.92 -6.90
N PHE A 53 -10.15 10.46 -6.08
CA PHE A 53 -10.46 11.49 -5.08
C PHE A 53 -10.93 12.81 -5.71
N ILE A 54 -10.25 13.31 -6.75
CA ILE A 54 -10.62 14.57 -7.42
C ILE A 54 -11.97 14.46 -8.13
N GLU A 55 -12.26 13.31 -8.72
CA GLU A 55 -13.50 13.07 -9.47
C GLU A 55 -14.73 12.87 -8.56
N GLY A 56 -14.55 12.91 -7.23
CA GLY A 56 -15.63 12.69 -6.27
C GLY A 56 -16.08 11.23 -6.21
N HIS A 57 -15.30 10.30 -6.75
CA HIS A 57 -15.54 8.88 -6.54
C HIS A 57 -15.23 8.55 -5.07
N LEU A 58 -16.21 7.99 -4.36
CA LEU A 58 -15.96 7.40 -3.04
C LEU A 58 -14.87 6.33 -3.22
N ILE A 59 -13.74 6.50 -2.53
CA ILE A 59 -12.68 5.48 -2.38
C ILE A 59 -13.25 4.25 -1.67
N THR A 60 -14.01 3.45 -2.41
CA THR A 60 -14.91 2.39 -1.91
C THR A 60 -14.15 1.24 -1.24
N GLN A 61 -12.85 1.08 -1.52
CA GLN A 61 -12.07 -0.07 -1.06
C GLN A 61 -11.39 0.10 0.31
N TYR A 62 -11.33 1.32 0.86
CA TYR A 62 -10.73 1.58 2.18
C TYR A 62 -11.76 1.63 3.32
N VAL A 63 -13.05 1.78 3.00
CA VAL A 63 -14.13 1.91 4.00
C VAL A 63 -14.69 0.53 4.44
N VAL A 64 -14.47 -0.55 3.69
CA VAL A 64 -15.15 -1.86 3.90
C VAL A 64 -14.18 -3.02 4.19
N SER A 65 -13.14 -2.81 4.99
CA SER A 65 -12.43 -3.94 5.60
C SER A 65 -12.06 -3.68 7.07
N LEU A 66 -13.07 -3.32 7.87
CA LEU A 66 -13.07 -3.64 9.30
C LEU A 66 -13.64 -5.06 9.43
N PRO A 67 -12.90 -6.02 10.01
CA PRO A 67 -13.45 -7.35 10.27
C PRO A 67 -14.59 -7.20 11.28
N ASN A 68 -15.76 -7.73 10.94
CA ASN A 68 -16.85 -7.90 11.90
C ASN A 68 -16.36 -8.83 13.01
N ASN A 69 -16.58 -8.38 14.24
CA ASN A 69 -16.25 -9.05 15.50
C ASN A 69 -16.93 -10.41 15.64
#